data_AF-A0AA44CKR6-F1
#
_entry.id   AF-A0AA44CKR6-F1
#
_cell.length_a   1.000
_cell.length_b   1.000
_cell.length_c   1.000
_cell.angle_alpha   90.00
_cell.angle_beta   90.00
_cell.angle_gamma   90.00
#
_symmetry.space_group_name_H-M   'P 1'
#
loop_
_entity.id
_entity.type
_entity.pdbx_description
1 polymer ?
#
loop_
_entity_poly.entity_id
_entity_poly.type
_entity_poly.pdbx_seq_one_letter_code
_entity_poly.pdbx_strand_id
1 'polypeptide(L)' 'MKAEFNSPTSEERLQVLRNNGEPHDRLVREKERQHITSVSRSTAWKLEQVGQFPLRKSIGLKSCGWLLSDLLYWISER' A
#
# COMPACT_ATOMS: atom_id res chain seq x y z
N MET A 1 3.94 16.80 -14.60
CA MET A 1 4.84 16.07 -13.69
C MET A 1 3.94 15.23 -12.80
N LYS A 2 3.93 13.90 -12.95
CA LYS A 2 3.03 13.02 -12.20
C LYS A 2 3.75 12.59 -10.92
N ALA A 3 3.07 12.68 -9.78
CA ALA A 3 3.61 12.21 -8.50
C ALA A 3 3.77 10.69 -8.59
N GLU A 4 5.02 10.25 -8.64
CA GLU A 4 5.37 8.84 -8.49
C GLU A 4 5.21 8.48 -7.01
N PHE A 5 4.62 7.32 -6.74
CA PHE A 5 4.52 6.77 -5.39
C PHE A 5 5.93 6.52 -4.89
N ASN A 6 6.44 7.45 -4.10
CA ASN A 6 7.73 7.29 -3.48
C ASN A 6 7.59 6.24 -2.38
N SER A 7 8.42 5.21 -2.44
CA SER A 7 8.39 4.20 -1.39
C SER A 7 8.80 4.86 -0.07
N PRO A 8 7.99 4.77 1.00
CA PRO A 8 8.30 5.46 2.24
C PRO A 8 9.65 5.00 2.80
N THR A 9 10.36 5.91 3.46
CA THR A 9 11.60 5.63 4.19
C THR A 9 11.29 4.75 5.41
N SER A 10 12.28 4.06 5.97
CA SER A 10 12.10 3.22 7.16
C SER A 10 11.45 3.98 8.34
N GLU A 11 11.78 5.26 8.52
CA GLU A 11 11.18 6.10 9.56
C GLU A 11 9.69 6.36 9.32
N GLU A 12 9.32 6.72 8.08
CA GLU A 12 7.92 6.94 7.68
C GLU A 12 7.09 5.68 7.84
N ARG A 13 7.65 4.51 7.47
CA ARG A 13 7.02 3.21 7.71
C ARG A 13 6.72 3.00 9.19
N LEU A 14 7.69 3.26 10.07
CA LEU A 14 7.49 3.13 11.51
C LEU A 14 6.44 4.12 12.03
N GLN A 15 6.42 5.35 11.51
CA GLN A 15 5.46 6.37 11.91
C GLN A 15 4.04 5.99 11.51
N VAL A 16 3.80 5.54 10.27
CA VAL A 16 2.45 5.14 9.84
C VAL A 16 1.94 3.90 10.56
N LEU A 17 2.84 2.95 10.86
CA LEU A 17 2.50 1.76 11.66
C LEU A 17 2.12 2.16 13.09
N ARG A 18 2.91 3.03 13.73
CA ARG A 18 2.60 3.58 15.07
C ARG A 18 1.27 4.33 15.09
N ASN A 19 1.02 5.17 14.10
CA ASN A 19 -0.23 5.95 14.00
C ASN A 19 -1.47 5.06 13.84
N ASN A 20 -1.32 3.91 13.18
CA ASN A 20 -2.41 2.94 13.00
C ASN A 20 -2.46 1.87 14.11
N GLY A 21 -1.56 1.93 15.11
CA GLY A 21 -1.52 0.96 16.20
C GLY A 21 -1.04 -0.44 15.80
N GLU A 22 -0.39 -0.56 14.63
CA GLU A 22 0.09 -1.83 14.10
C GLU A 22 1.55 -2.05 14.52
N PRO A 23 1.87 -3.15 15.22
CA PRO A 23 3.20 -3.34 15.79
C PRO A 23 4.26 -3.74 14.76
N HIS A 24 3.85 -4.30 13.61
CA HIS A 24 4.76 -4.81 12.58
C HIS A 24 4.19 -4.61 11.17
N ASP A 25 5.08 -4.46 10.19
CA ASP A 25 4.69 -4.45 8.78
C ASP A 25 4.26 -5.86 8.36
N ARG A 26 3.03 -5.98 7.84
CA ARG A 26 2.48 -7.24 7.33
C ARG A 26 2.14 -7.15 5.87
N LEU A 27 2.20 -8.29 5.18
CA LEU A 27 1.74 -8.40 3.80
C LEU A 27 0.23 -8.55 3.75
N VAL A 28 -0.40 -7.54 3.16
CA VAL A 28 -1.84 -7.38 3.02
C VAL A 28 -2.30 -8.00 1.70
N ARG A 29 -3.36 -8.81 1.76
CA ARG A 29 -3.97 -9.42 0.55
C ARG A 29 -4.96 -8.48 -0.12
N GLU A 30 -5.47 -8.87 -1.29
CA GLU A 30 -6.42 -8.04 -2.05
C GLU A 30 -7.64 -7.61 -1.23
N LYS A 31 -8.24 -8.55 -0.47
CA LYS A 31 -9.41 -8.28 0.37
C LYS A 31 -9.10 -7.21 1.40
N GLU A 32 -8.05 -7.39 2.18
CA GLU A 32 -7.64 -6.42 3.21
C GLU A 32 -7.22 -5.08 2.59
N ARG A 33 -6.52 -5.08 1.46
CA ARG A 33 -6.18 -3.86 0.73
C ARG A 33 -7.43 -3.08 0.37
N GLN A 34 -8.48 -3.76 -0.11
CA GLN A 34 -9.76 -3.15 -0.39
C GLN A 34 -10.42 -2.58 0.87
N HIS A 35 -10.35 -3.27 2.02
CA HIS A 35 -10.88 -2.76 3.27
C HIS A 35 -10.12 -1.53 3.77
N ILE A 36 -8.79 -1.54 3.68
CA ILE A 36 -7.92 -0.47 4.16
C ILE A 36 -8.04 0.77 3.27
N THR A 37 -7.85 0.61 1.95
CA THR A 37 -7.88 1.76 1.03
C THR A 37 -9.29 2.17 0.61
N SER A 38 -10.29 1.30 0.81
CA SER A 38 -11.64 1.45 0.24
C SER A 38 -11.65 1.63 -1.30
N VAL A 39 -10.54 1.32 -1.97
CA VAL A 39 -10.39 1.43 -3.42
C VAL A 39 -10.74 0.10 -4.07
N SER A 40 -11.53 0.13 -5.14
CA SER A 40 -11.85 -1.06 -5.93
C SER A 40 -10.63 -1.57 -6.69
N ARG A 41 -10.62 -2.87 -7.04
CA ARG A 41 -9.50 -3.51 -7.77
C ARG A 41 -9.15 -2.78 -9.07
N SER A 42 -10.17 -2.34 -9.83
CA SER A 42 -9.98 -1.64 -11.10
C SER A 42 -9.37 -0.25 -10.91
N THR A 43 -9.78 0.48 -9.87
CA THR A 43 -9.18 1.79 -9.54
C THR A 43 -7.75 1.62 -9.04
N ALA A 44 -7.49 0.64 -8.19
CA ALA A 44 -6.12 0.32 -7.75
C ALA A 44 -5.22 0.00 -8.95
N TRP A 45 -5.70 -0.81 -9.91
CA TRP A 45 -4.95 -1.10 -11.14
C TRP A 45 -4.66 0.15 -11.96
N LYS A 46 -5.64 1.07 -12.12
CA LYS A 46 -5.42 2.35 -12.81
C LYS A 46 -4.37 3.20 -12.08
N LEU A 47 -4.42 3.24 -10.75
CA LEU A 47 -3.46 3.97 -9.93
C LEU A 47 -2.06 3.36 -10.01
N GLU A 48 -1.94 2.02 -10.03
CA GLU A 48 -0.69 1.31 -10.30
C GLU A 48 -0.12 1.69 -11.67
N GLN A 49 -0.94 1.76 -12.73
CA GLN A 49 -0.50 2.15 -14.08
C GLN A 49 0.01 3.59 -14.17
N VAL A 50 -0.52 4.50 -13.36
CA VAL A 50 -0.08 5.90 -13.30
C VAL A 50 1.01 6.15 -12.25
N GLY A 51 1.47 5.09 -11.57
CA GLY A 51 2.49 5.17 -10.54
C GLY A 51 2.04 5.83 -9.25
N GLN A 52 0.73 5.99 -9.00
CA GLN A 52 0.18 6.63 -7.81
C GLN A 52 -0.28 5.62 -6.75
N PHE A 53 0.13 4.35 -6.84
CA PHE A 53 -0.26 3.31 -5.88
C PHE A 53 0.94 2.42 -5.56
N PRO A 54 1.04 1.89 -4.34
CA PRO A 54 2.08 0.93 -4.01
C PRO A 54 2.09 -0.27 -4.94
N LEU A 55 3.28 -0.65 -5.39
CA LEU A 55 3.47 -1.79 -6.27
C LEU A 55 3.07 -3.10 -5.59
N ARG A 56 2.36 -3.94 -6.33
CA ARG A 56 2.05 -5.31 -5.93
C ARG A 56 3.34 -6.12 -5.75
N LYS A 57 3.51 -6.75 -4.60
CA LYS A 57 4.56 -7.75 -4.35
C LYS A 57 4.01 -9.14 -4.59
N SER A 58 4.72 -9.94 -5.39
CA SER A 58 4.39 -11.37 -5.53
C SER A 58 4.86 -12.12 -4.28
N ILE A 59 3.90 -12.69 -3.55
CA ILE A 59 4.14 -13.55 -2.39
C ILE A 59 4.22 -15.02 -2.81
N GLY A 60 3.68 -15.37 -3.99
CA GLY A 60 3.79 -16.70 -4.58
C GLY A 60 3.19 -16.78 -6.00
N LEU A 61 3.10 -17.99 -6.57
CA LEU A 61 2.73 -18.19 -7.99
C LEU A 61 1.38 -17.59 -8.41
N LYS A 62 0.39 -17.54 -7.51
CA LYS A 62 -0.95 -16.97 -7.77
C LYS A 62 -1.32 -15.90 -6.75
N SER A 63 -0.32 -15.40 -6.04
CA SER A 63 -0.51 -14.67 -4.80
C SER A 63 0.25 -13.36 -4.84
N CYS A 64 -0.49 -12.27 -4.86
CA CYS A 64 0.05 -10.93 -4.71
C CYS A 64 -0.40 -10.36 -3.36
N GLY A 65 0.38 -9.41 -2.86
CA GLY A 65 0.01 -8.58 -1.72
C GLY A 65 0.76 -7.26 -1.72
N TRP A 66 0.46 -6.44 -0.74
CA TRP A 66 1.02 -5.11 -0.54
C TRP A 66 1.55 -5.01 0.88
N LEU A 67 2.54 -4.15 1.12
CA LEU A 67 2.91 -3.87 2.51
C LEU A 67 1.83 -3.02 3.15
N LEU A 68 1.50 -3.35 4.40
CA LEU A 68 0.56 -2.55 5.18
C LEU A 68 1.11 -1.13 5.33
N SER A 69 2.40 -0.98 5.63
CA SER A 69 3.02 0.34 5.75
C SER A 69 2.83 1.19 4.50
N ASP A 70 3.01 0.61 3.32
CA ASP A 70 2.91 1.34 2.04
C ASP A 70 1.46 1.76 1.75
N LEU A 71 0.47 0.90 2.08
CA LEU A 71 -0.95 1.23 1.95
C LEU A 71 -1.38 2.34 2.92
N LEU A 72 -0.94 2.26 4.17
CA LEU A 72 -1.24 3.26 5.19
C LEU A 72 -0.59 4.61 4.85
N TYR A 73 0.66 4.58 4.39
CA TYR A 73 1.37 5.76 3.92
C TYR A 73 0.63 6.42 2.75
N TRP A 74 0.20 5.63 1.77
CA TRP A 74 -0.58 6.12 0.64
C TRP A 74 -1.91 6.78 1.06
N ILE A 75 -2.59 6.23 2.07
CA ILE A 75 -3.81 6.84 2.62
C ILE A 75 -3.48 8.14 3.36
N SER A 76 -2.35 8.19 4.07
CA SER A 76 -1.94 9.39 4.80
C SER A 76 -1.45 10.54 3.92
N GLU A 77 -0.94 10.25 2.72
CA GLU A 77 -0.57 11.27 1.73
C GLU A 77 -1.77 11.83 0.94
N ARG A 78 -2.98 11.28 1.14
CA ARG A 78 -4.20 11.67 0.42
C ARG A 78 -5.16 12.48 1.28
#